data_AF-A0A7S4HD50-F1
#
_entry.id   AF-A0A7S4HD50-F1
#
_cell.length_a   1.000
_cell.length_b   1.000
_cell.length_c   1.000
_cell.angle_alpha   90.00
_cell.angle_beta   90.00
_cell.angle_gamma   90.00
#
_symmetry.space_group_name_H-M   'P 1'
#
loop_
_entity.id
_entity.type
_entity.pdbx_description
1 polymer ?
#
loop_
_entity_poly.entity_id
_entity_poly.type
_entity_poly.pdbx_seq_one_letter_code
_entity_poly.pdbx_strand_id
1 'polypeptide(L)'
;MFEEAVASAKGKVLRIPWQLQEARSDHNDDFPQLLKLHGCAMDPESIVLMREDYMRYADERGVLRGLLSEMLMQRELLVVGFSMTDENVHKAIDEVRKVQKYEAQQRGEEHQHLGTCLTLVENAMFRNLWKEDFQIISCSDDWNSEHAPEWICDCFLDCLVSGITESAAANSFIMNSKYQVLLTRPQLTVKSALEPLHYLAGDAEVRNSPMWPVIENLLREFGWTPQENDNDKRAYRSTTSMQLIEAGTSSPRTHKTSQSESRLPSQANAPPRHRSAPAPR
;
A
#
# COMPACT_ATOMS: atom_id res chain seq x y z
N MET A 1 8.64 3.06 1.83
CA MET A 1 9.25 2.42 0.65
C MET A 1 8.23 2.22 -0.47
N PHE A 2 7.25 1.30 -0.38
CA PHE A 2 6.22 1.14 -1.44
C PHE A 2 5.31 2.36 -1.59
N GLU A 3 4.89 2.96 -0.47
CA GLU A 3 4.04 4.16 -0.52
C GLU A 3 4.81 5.38 -1.03
N GLU A 4 6.10 5.47 -0.73
CA GLU A 4 6.97 6.52 -1.26
C GLU A 4 7.19 6.34 -2.75
N ALA A 5 7.35 5.10 -3.22
CA ALA A 5 7.40 4.80 -4.65
C ALA A 5 6.13 5.27 -5.36
N VAL A 6 4.94 4.92 -4.84
CA VAL A 6 3.67 5.39 -5.41
C VAL A 6 3.54 6.91 -5.34
N ALA A 7 3.89 7.54 -4.21
CA ALA A 7 3.83 8.98 -4.05
C ALA A 7 4.78 9.72 -5.00
N SER A 8 5.98 9.19 -5.26
CA SER A 8 6.95 9.74 -6.22
C SER A 8 6.42 9.70 -7.66
N ALA A 9 5.62 8.69 -7.99
CA ALA A 9 4.88 8.60 -9.25
C ALA A 9 3.62 9.49 -9.28
N LYS A 10 3.37 10.30 -8.23
CA LYS A 10 2.14 11.10 -8.01
C LYS A 10 0.86 10.27 -7.98
N GLY A 11 0.98 8.97 -7.69
CA GLY A 11 -0.17 8.09 -7.49
C GLY A 11 -0.70 8.15 -6.07
N LYS A 12 -1.90 7.60 -5.87
CA LYS A 12 -2.49 7.33 -4.55
C LYS A 12 -2.61 5.82 -4.40
N VAL A 13 -2.22 5.30 -3.24
CA VAL A 13 -2.37 3.87 -2.87
C VAL A 13 -3.22 3.78 -1.62
N LEU A 14 -4.09 2.79 -1.58
CA LEU A 14 -4.91 2.49 -0.43
C LEU A 14 -4.17 1.54 0.52
N ARG A 15 -3.90 1.97 1.76
CA ARG A 15 -3.25 1.11 2.77
C ARG A 15 -4.29 0.29 3.52
N ILE A 16 -4.24 -1.02 3.37
CA ILE A 16 -5.12 -1.95 4.08
C ILE A 16 -4.38 -2.49 5.31
N PRO A 17 -5.00 -2.50 6.52
CA PRO A 17 -6.43 -2.21 6.79
C PRO A 17 -6.80 -0.75 7.09
N TRP A 18 -5.81 0.10 7.37
CA TRP A 18 -5.99 1.43 7.99
C TRP A 18 -6.91 2.40 7.25
N GLN A 19 -7.02 2.27 5.93
CA GLN A 19 -7.76 3.21 5.09
C GLN A 19 -9.03 2.60 4.47
N LEU A 20 -9.46 1.42 4.90
CA LEU A 20 -10.62 0.73 4.31
C LEU A 20 -11.91 1.57 4.38
N GLN A 21 -12.08 2.41 5.41
CA GLN A 21 -13.24 3.31 5.52
C GLN A 21 -13.20 4.48 4.53
N GLU A 22 -12.01 5.01 4.24
CA GLU A 22 -11.81 6.11 3.28
C GLU A 22 -12.17 5.62 1.86
N ALA A 23 -11.78 4.40 1.52
CA ALA A 23 -12.08 3.78 0.22
C ALA A 23 -13.57 3.48 -0.02
N ARG A 24 -14.37 3.31 1.03
CA ARG A 24 -15.82 3.10 0.87
C ARG A 24 -16.59 4.40 0.62
N SER A 25 -15.97 5.55 0.93
CA SER A 25 -16.60 6.87 0.84
C SER A 25 -16.35 7.53 -0.52
N ASP A 26 -15.18 7.31 -1.10
CA ASP A 26 -14.90 7.58 -2.51
C ASP A 26 -15.38 6.37 -3.32
N HIS A 27 -16.45 6.46 -4.12
CA HIS A 27 -16.98 5.40 -4.99
C HIS A 27 -16.03 4.96 -6.13
N ASN A 28 -14.72 4.99 -5.90
CA ASN A 28 -13.69 4.71 -6.87
C ASN A 28 -12.94 3.44 -6.43
N ASP A 29 -13.40 2.29 -6.92
CA ASP A 29 -12.80 0.97 -6.65
C ASP A 29 -11.42 0.77 -7.30
N ASP A 30 -10.95 1.72 -8.10
CA ASP A 30 -9.75 1.60 -8.95
C ASP A 30 -8.42 1.97 -8.26
N PHE A 31 -8.39 2.25 -6.96
CA PHE A 31 -7.13 2.58 -6.31
C PHE A 31 -6.24 1.33 -6.15
N PRO A 32 -4.94 1.40 -6.51
CA PRO A 32 -3.97 0.38 -6.14
C PRO A 32 -4.02 0.14 -4.62
N GLN A 33 -4.05 -1.13 -4.21
CA GLN A 33 -4.13 -1.52 -2.81
C GLN A 33 -2.80 -2.06 -2.32
N LEU A 34 -2.38 -1.63 -1.13
CA LEU A 34 -1.22 -2.16 -0.43
C LEU A 34 -1.68 -2.83 0.87
N LEU A 35 -1.68 -4.15 0.87
CA LEU A 35 -1.99 -4.97 2.05
C LEU A 35 -0.75 -5.11 2.94
N LYS A 36 -0.87 -4.71 4.21
CA LYS A 36 0.22 -4.83 5.20
C LYS A 36 -0.16 -5.78 6.33
N LEU A 37 0.48 -6.95 6.38
CA LEU A 37 0.17 -8.01 7.35
C LEU A 37 0.76 -7.78 8.75
N HIS A 38 1.84 -6.98 8.87
CA HIS A 38 2.58 -6.80 10.12
C HIS A 38 2.60 -5.35 10.63
N GLY A 39 1.61 -4.56 10.23
CA GLY A 39 1.54 -3.15 10.57
C GLY A 39 2.33 -2.26 9.62
N CYS A 40 2.48 -1.00 10.01
CA CYS A 40 2.97 0.08 9.18
C CYS A 40 3.91 0.99 9.97
N ALA A 41 5.08 1.31 9.42
CA ALA A 41 6.02 2.26 10.04
C ALA A 41 5.41 3.67 10.24
N MET A 42 4.47 4.06 9.37
CA MET A 42 3.75 5.34 9.48
C MET A 42 2.62 5.32 10.52
N ASP A 43 2.35 4.15 11.09
CA ASP A 43 1.38 3.97 12.17
C ASP A 43 1.98 3.05 13.24
N PRO A 44 2.85 3.58 14.12
CA PRO A 44 3.65 2.75 15.02
C PRO A 44 2.83 1.86 15.97
N GLU A 45 1.60 2.25 16.32
CA GLU A 45 0.73 1.47 17.19
C GLU A 45 0.33 0.13 16.56
N SER A 46 0.35 0.05 15.23
CA SER A 46 0.10 -1.17 14.45
C SER A 46 1.24 -2.19 14.46
N ILE A 47 2.44 -1.79 14.88
CA ILE A 47 3.63 -2.64 14.84
C ILE A 47 3.64 -3.54 16.06
N VAL A 48 3.77 -4.84 15.83
CA VAL A 48 3.79 -5.85 16.90
C VAL A 48 5.22 -6.03 17.39
N LEU A 49 5.52 -5.54 18.60
CA LEU A 49 6.86 -5.65 19.22
C LEU A 49 6.83 -6.38 20.56
N MET A 50 5.75 -6.20 21.34
CA MET A 50 5.62 -6.77 22.68
C MET A 50 4.69 -7.99 22.68
N ARG A 51 4.81 -8.83 23.71
CA ARG A 51 3.96 -10.02 23.88
C ARG A 51 2.46 -9.66 23.99
N GLU A 52 2.16 -8.51 24.57
CA GLU A 52 0.78 -8.02 24.74
C GLU A 52 0.14 -7.67 23.39
N ASP A 53 0.95 -7.18 22.45
CA ASP A 53 0.53 -6.93 21.07
C ASP A 53 0.12 -8.26 20.41
N TYR A 54 0.92 -9.33 20.53
CA TYR A 54 0.56 -10.64 19.95
C TYR A 54 -0.83 -11.15 20.38
N MET A 55 -1.25 -10.88 21.62
CA MET A 55 -2.55 -11.32 22.13
C MET A 55 -3.72 -10.48 21.57
N ARG A 56 -3.55 -9.17 21.39
CA ARG A 56 -4.57 -8.32 20.74
C ARG A 56 -4.63 -8.53 19.22
N TYR A 57 -3.48 -8.76 18.59
CA TYR A 57 -3.35 -8.84 17.15
C TYR A 57 -3.62 -10.23 16.56
N ALA A 58 -3.77 -11.29 17.37
CA ALA A 58 -4.14 -12.61 16.89
C ALA A 58 -5.49 -12.61 16.14
N ASP A 59 -6.46 -11.84 16.64
CA ASP A 59 -7.80 -11.74 16.04
C ASP A 59 -7.82 -10.81 14.82
N GLU A 60 -7.15 -9.66 14.87
CA GLU A 60 -7.07 -8.71 13.74
C GLU A 60 -6.34 -9.29 12.53
N ARG A 61 -5.28 -10.08 12.75
CA ARG A 61 -4.57 -10.80 11.68
C ARG A 61 -5.41 -11.91 11.07
N GLY A 62 -6.45 -12.41 11.76
CA GLY A 62 -7.43 -13.32 11.17
C GLY A 62 -8.17 -12.68 10.00
N VAL A 63 -8.54 -11.40 10.12
CA VAL A 63 -9.21 -10.65 9.05
C VAL A 63 -8.27 -10.39 7.87
N LEU A 64 -7.04 -9.95 8.16
CA LEU A 64 -6.02 -9.72 7.12
C LEU A 64 -5.63 -11.02 6.40
N ARG A 65 -5.58 -12.13 7.14
CA ARG A 65 -5.40 -13.46 6.57
C ARG A 65 -6.55 -13.81 5.65
N GLY A 66 -7.80 -13.56 6.06
CA GLY A 66 -8.97 -13.76 5.20
C GLY A 66 -8.89 -12.98 3.88
N LEU A 67 -8.44 -11.73 3.92
CA LEU A 67 -8.20 -10.93 2.71
C LEU A 67 -7.10 -11.53 1.84
N LEU A 68 -6.00 -12.00 2.44
CA LEU A 68 -4.95 -12.69 1.69
C LEU A 68 -5.47 -14.00 1.05
N SER A 69 -6.24 -14.79 1.79
CA SER A 69 -6.87 -16.03 1.30
C SER A 69 -7.82 -15.73 0.13
N GLU A 70 -8.61 -14.66 0.21
CA GLU A 70 -9.46 -14.20 -0.90
C GLU A 70 -8.62 -13.82 -2.13
N MET A 71 -7.55 -13.03 -1.95
CA MET A 71 -6.66 -12.64 -3.05
C MET A 71 -6.03 -13.86 -3.73
N LEU A 72 -5.58 -14.85 -2.95
CA LEU A 72 -5.01 -16.11 -3.44
C LEU A 72 -6.02 -16.99 -4.19
N MET A 73 -7.33 -16.86 -3.90
CA MET A 73 -8.38 -17.56 -4.65
C MET A 73 -8.70 -16.90 -5.98
N GLN A 74 -8.54 -15.58 -6.07
CA GLN A 74 -8.96 -14.79 -7.23
C GLN A 74 -7.83 -14.51 -8.22
N ARG A 75 -6.56 -14.56 -7.77
CA ARG A 75 -5.41 -14.08 -8.52
C ARG A 75 -4.21 -14.99 -8.31
N GLU A 76 -3.38 -15.13 -9.35
CA GLU A 76 -2.04 -15.72 -9.20
C GLU A 76 -1.11 -14.74 -8.48
N LEU A 77 -0.41 -15.23 -7.46
CA LEU A 77 0.50 -14.43 -6.66
C LEU A 77 1.94 -14.51 -7.17
N LEU A 78 2.61 -13.37 -7.35
CA LEU A 78 4.07 -13.32 -7.49
C LEU A 78 4.71 -13.02 -6.13
N VAL A 79 5.49 -13.96 -5.61
CA VAL A 79 6.21 -13.82 -4.34
C VAL A 79 7.67 -13.48 -4.60
N VAL A 80 8.16 -12.38 -4.02
CA VAL A 80 9.52 -11.86 -4.20
C VAL A 80 10.12 -11.49 -2.84
N GLY A 81 11.39 -11.80 -2.62
CA GLY A 81 12.14 -11.36 -1.43
C GLY A 81 11.64 -11.94 -0.11
N PHE A 82 10.88 -13.03 -0.15
CA PHE A 82 10.24 -13.63 1.01
C PHE A 82 10.80 -15.02 1.30
N SER A 83 11.11 -15.27 2.57
CA SER A 83 11.65 -16.55 3.04
C SER A 83 10.59 -17.66 3.18
N MET A 84 9.31 -17.37 2.94
CA MET A 84 8.19 -18.28 3.23
C MET A 84 8.21 -18.80 4.67
N THR A 85 8.45 -17.92 5.65
CA THR A 85 8.49 -18.29 7.08
C THR A 85 7.37 -17.67 7.92
N ASP A 86 6.50 -16.84 7.34
CA ASP A 86 5.41 -16.23 8.10
C ASP A 86 4.24 -17.19 8.33
N GLU A 87 3.83 -17.32 9.58
CA GLU A 87 2.76 -18.23 10.00
C GLU A 87 1.38 -17.83 9.45
N ASN A 88 1.10 -16.53 9.30
CA ASN A 88 -0.19 -16.07 8.77
C ASN A 88 -0.29 -16.36 7.28
N VAL A 89 0.81 -16.18 6.53
CA VAL A 89 0.89 -16.56 5.12
C VAL A 89 0.72 -18.06 4.95
N HIS A 90 1.37 -18.89 5.78
CA HIS A 90 1.19 -20.35 5.74
C HIS A 90 -0.24 -20.78 5.99
N LYS A 91 -0.91 -20.18 6.98
CA LYS A 91 -2.31 -20.46 7.28
C LYS A 91 -3.22 -20.06 6.12
N ALA A 92 -2.98 -18.91 5.46
CA ALA A 92 -3.75 -18.51 4.29
C ALA A 92 -3.58 -19.50 3.13
N ILE A 93 -2.34 -19.89 2.83
CA ILE A 93 -2.03 -20.89 1.80
C ILE A 93 -2.73 -22.21 2.10
N ASP A 94 -2.68 -22.69 3.34
CA ASP A 94 -3.32 -23.94 3.74
C ASP A 94 -4.85 -23.88 3.64
N GLU A 95 -5.47 -22.75 4.02
CA GLU A 95 -6.91 -22.51 3.85
C GLU A 95 -7.32 -22.61 2.37
N VAL A 96 -6.61 -21.92 1.47
CA VAL A 96 -6.90 -21.93 0.03
C VAL A 96 -6.61 -23.29 -0.59
N ARG A 97 -5.50 -23.93 -0.22
CA ARG A 97 -5.12 -25.28 -0.68
C ARG A 97 -6.21 -26.30 -0.38
N LYS A 98 -6.80 -26.26 0.82
CA LYS A 98 -7.88 -27.18 1.20
C LYS A 98 -9.11 -27.01 0.32
N VAL A 99 -9.48 -25.77 0.02
CA VAL A 99 -10.61 -25.46 -0.86
C VAL A 99 -10.33 -25.93 -2.29
N GLN A 100 -9.17 -25.60 -2.86
CA GLN A 100 -8.81 -26.02 -4.22
C GLN A 100 -8.71 -27.54 -4.35
N LYS A 101 -8.09 -28.24 -3.38
CA LYS A 101 -8.03 -29.72 -3.40
C LYS A 101 -9.42 -30.35 -3.34
N TYR A 102 -10.34 -29.76 -2.56
CA TYR A 102 -11.73 -30.22 -2.53
C TYR A 102 -12.45 -30.01 -3.87
N GLU A 103 -12.32 -28.83 -4.49
CA GLU A 103 -12.95 -28.56 -5.79
C GLU A 103 -12.36 -29.42 -6.93
N ALA A 104 -11.04 -29.57 -6.96
CA ALA A 104 -10.32 -30.38 -7.94
C ALA A 104 -10.78 -31.85 -7.88
N GLN A 105 -10.96 -32.41 -6.68
CA GLN A 105 -11.50 -33.76 -6.49
C GLN A 105 -12.92 -33.92 -7.04
N GLN A 106 -13.77 -32.89 -6.92
CA GLN A 106 -15.14 -32.93 -7.45
C GLN A 106 -15.18 -32.83 -8.97
N ARG A 107 -14.22 -32.12 -9.58
CA ARG A 107 -14.14 -31.92 -11.04
C ARG A 107 -13.25 -32.93 -11.76
N GLY A 108 -12.48 -33.74 -11.03
CA GLY A 108 -11.51 -34.67 -11.60
C GLY A 108 -10.30 -33.97 -12.24
N GLU A 109 -9.99 -32.76 -11.78
CA GLU A 109 -8.90 -31.92 -12.29
C GLU A 109 -7.70 -31.96 -11.33
N GLU A 110 -6.51 -31.61 -11.82
CA GLU A 110 -5.38 -31.32 -10.93
C GLU A 110 -5.59 -29.97 -10.24
N HIS A 111 -5.11 -29.82 -9.00
CA HIS A 111 -5.16 -28.51 -8.36
C HIS A 111 -4.18 -27.56 -9.06
N GLN A 112 -4.56 -26.29 -9.17
CA GLN A 112 -3.71 -25.27 -9.78
C GLN A 112 -2.69 -24.74 -8.76
N HIS A 113 -1.59 -24.18 -9.24
CA HIS A 113 -0.68 -23.43 -8.37
C HIS A 113 -1.33 -22.11 -7.95
N LEU A 114 -1.04 -21.67 -6.72
CA LEU A 114 -1.45 -20.37 -6.18
C LEU A 114 -0.66 -19.20 -6.78
N GLY A 115 0.46 -19.49 -7.44
CA GLY A 115 1.27 -18.49 -8.13
C GLY A 115 2.72 -18.91 -8.32
N THR A 116 3.59 -17.91 -8.44
CA THR A 116 5.03 -18.06 -8.68
C THR A 116 5.83 -17.48 -7.53
N CYS A 117 6.84 -18.20 -7.05
CA CYS A 117 7.79 -17.72 -6.06
C CYS A 117 9.18 -17.59 -6.68
N LEU A 118 9.71 -16.37 -6.66
CA LEU A 118 11.05 -16.06 -7.12
C LEU A 118 12.05 -16.21 -5.97
N THR A 119 13.07 -17.05 -6.16
CA THR A 119 14.19 -17.20 -5.23
C THR A 119 15.48 -16.73 -5.89
N LEU A 120 16.41 -16.20 -5.10
CA LEU A 120 17.71 -15.78 -5.63
C LEU A 120 18.50 -16.99 -6.13
N VAL A 121 18.65 -18.00 -5.27
CA VAL A 121 19.40 -19.22 -5.58
C VAL A 121 18.50 -20.45 -5.47
N GLU A 122 18.79 -21.47 -6.27
CA GLU A 122 18.10 -22.75 -6.21
C GLU A 122 18.26 -23.41 -4.82
N ASN A 123 17.14 -23.88 -4.26
CA ASN A 123 17.14 -24.64 -3.03
C ASN A 123 16.20 -25.84 -3.17
N ALA A 124 16.79 -27.03 -3.30
CA ALA A 124 16.04 -28.27 -3.52
C ALA A 124 15.07 -28.61 -2.38
N MET A 125 15.40 -28.27 -1.13
CA MET A 125 14.49 -28.51 0.00
C MET A 125 13.29 -27.57 -0.06
N PHE A 126 13.55 -26.29 -0.30
CA PHE A 126 12.50 -25.28 -0.45
C PHE A 126 11.57 -25.61 -1.62
N ARG A 127 12.13 -25.99 -2.77
CA ARG A 127 11.37 -26.42 -3.94
C ARG A 127 10.50 -27.63 -3.64
N ASN A 128 11.05 -28.65 -3.00
CA ASN A 128 10.26 -29.83 -2.66
C ASN A 128 9.14 -29.54 -1.65
N LEU A 129 9.34 -28.57 -0.76
CA LEU A 129 8.33 -28.17 0.21
C LEU A 129 7.15 -27.44 -0.45
N TRP A 130 7.42 -26.62 -1.48
CA TRP A 130 6.44 -25.69 -2.05
C TRP A 130 5.96 -26.01 -3.46
N LYS A 131 6.54 -27.00 -4.14
CA LYS A 131 6.21 -27.35 -5.54
C LYS A 131 4.75 -27.72 -5.80
N GLU A 132 3.99 -28.11 -4.78
CA GLU A 132 2.55 -28.37 -4.94
C GLU A 132 1.73 -27.06 -4.96
N ASP A 133 2.22 -26.00 -4.32
CA ASP A 133 1.45 -24.76 -4.16
C ASP A 133 1.94 -23.66 -5.09
N PHE A 134 3.23 -23.60 -5.36
CA PHE A 134 3.85 -22.53 -6.12
C PHE A 134 4.80 -23.07 -7.18
N GLN A 135 4.82 -22.39 -8.31
CA GLN A 135 5.91 -22.51 -9.26
C GLN A 135 7.14 -21.80 -8.68
N ILE A 136 8.18 -22.57 -8.35
CA ILE A 136 9.44 -22.03 -7.83
C ILE A 136 10.39 -21.76 -8.99
N ILE A 137 10.83 -20.52 -9.12
CA ILE A 137 11.79 -20.06 -10.12
C ILE A 137 12.98 -19.44 -9.40
N SER A 138 14.18 -19.98 -9.63
CA SER A 138 15.43 -19.45 -9.12
C SER A 138 16.09 -18.53 -10.15
N CYS A 139 16.63 -17.40 -9.70
CA CYS A 139 17.39 -16.48 -10.54
C CYS A 139 18.75 -17.07 -10.95
N SER A 140 19.32 -17.93 -10.11
CA SER A 140 20.59 -18.60 -10.32
C SER A 140 20.64 -19.97 -9.64
N ASP A 141 21.50 -20.86 -10.11
CA ASP A 141 21.77 -22.14 -9.46
C ASP A 141 22.68 -21.98 -8.22
N ASP A 142 23.56 -20.98 -8.23
CA ASP A 142 24.48 -20.69 -7.13
C ASP A 142 24.75 -19.18 -6.94
N TRP A 143 25.42 -18.83 -5.85
CA TRP A 143 25.86 -17.46 -5.55
C TRP A 143 27.10 -17.01 -6.35
N ASN A 144 27.80 -17.94 -7.01
CA ASN A 144 29.08 -17.71 -7.68
C ASN A 144 28.96 -17.71 -9.21
N SER A 145 27.74 -17.61 -9.72
CA SER A 145 27.44 -17.61 -11.14
C SER A 145 27.98 -16.34 -11.80
N GLU A 146 28.10 -16.37 -13.14
CA GLU A 146 28.63 -15.26 -13.94
C GLU A 146 27.93 -13.92 -13.64
N HIS A 147 26.64 -14.00 -13.35
CA HIS A 147 25.84 -12.87 -12.90
C HIS A 147 25.34 -13.10 -11.49
N ALA A 148 25.42 -12.05 -10.66
CA ALA A 148 24.91 -12.09 -9.29
C ALA A 148 23.40 -12.37 -9.29
N PRO A 149 22.91 -13.31 -8.46
CA PRO A 149 21.48 -13.65 -8.40
C PRO A 149 20.58 -12.44 -8.11
N GLU A 150 21.03 -11.51 -7.28
CA GLU A 150 20.32 -10.27 -6.95
C GLU A 150 20.16 -9.38 -8.18
N TRP A 151 21.21 -9.27 -9.00
CA TRP A 151 21.18 -8.46 -10.21
C TRP A 151 20.22 -9.04 -11.25
N ILE A 152 20.16 -10.37 -11.39
CA ILE A 152 19.20 -11.04 -12.27
C ILE A 152 17.77 -10.77 -11.79
N CYS A 153 17.52 -10.88 -10.47
CA CYS A 153 16.24 -10.56 -9.88
C CYS A 153 15.82 -9.11 -10.18
N ASP A 154 16.72 -8.14 -9.97
CA ASP A 154 16.45 -6.73 -10.25
C ASP A 154 16.15 -6.50 -11.74
N CYS A 155 16.95 -7.07 -12.65
CA CYS A 155 16.72 -6.99 -14.09
C CYS A 155 15.37 -7.60 -14.51
N PHE A 156 14.97 -8.71 -13.90
CA PHE A 156 13.67 -9.31 -14.13
C PHE A 156 12.54 -8.38 -13.69
N LEU A 157 12.63 -7.79 -12.49
CA LEU A 157 11.63 -6.86 -11.98
C LEU A 157 11.53 -5.60 -12.84
N ASP A 158 12.65 -5.06 -13.31
CA ASP A 158 12.69 -3.93 -14.24
C ASP A 158 12.02 -4.30 -15.58
N CYS A 159 12.30 -5.48 -16.13
CA CYS A 159 11.66 -5.97 -17.34
C CYS A 159 10.16 -6.19 -17.16
N LEU A 160 9.74 -6.75 -16.01
CA LEU A 160 8.34 -6.96 -15.66
C LEU A 160 7.61 -5.62 -15.57
N VAL A 161 8.17 -4.64 -14.85
CA VAL A 161 7.59 -3.29 -14.75
C VAL A 161 7.55 -2.62 -16.12
N SER A 162 8.59 -2.75 -16.94
CA SER A 162 8.61 -2.22 -18.30
C SER A 162 7.52 -2.85 -19.16
N GLY A 163 7.33 -4.17 -19.10
CA GLY A 163 6.30 -4.88 -19.87
C GLY A 163 4.87 -4.58 -19.39
N ILE A 164 4.65 -4.51 -18.07
CA ILE A 164 3.36 -4.09 -17.49
C ILE A 164 3.08 -2.65 -17.87
N THR A 165 4.09 -1.78 -17.81
CA THR A 165 3.96 -0.40 -18.28
C THR A 165 3.62 -0.42 -19.76
N GLU A 166 4.35 -1.10 -20.63
CA GLU A 166 4.00 -1.15 -22.06
C GLU A 166 2.56 -1.61 -22.29
N SER A 167 2.07 -2.63 -21.57
CA SER A 167 0.70 -3.15 -21.71
C SER A 167 -0.38 -2.23 -21.11
N ALA A 168 -0.18 -1.70 -19.90
CA ALA A 168 -1.13 -0.80 -19.23
C ALA A 168 -1.07 0.62 -19.81
N ALA A 169 0.12 1.07 -20.16
CA ALA A 169 0.41 2.33 -20.83
C ALA A 169 -0.04 2.27 -22.30
N ALA A 170 -0.07 1.09 -22.96
CA ALA A 170 -0.55 0.98 -24.34
C ALA A 170 -1.90 1.66 -24.57
N ASN A 171 -2.76 1.71 -23.54
CA ASN A 171 -4.01 2.45 -23.55
C ASN A 171 -3.95 3.74 -22.70
N SER A 172 -3.35 3.71 -21.51
CA SER A 172 -3.46 4.79 -20.51
C SER A 172 -2.66 6.07 -20.76
N PHE A 173 -1.96 6.22 -21.89
CA PHE A 173 -1.38 7.51 -22.30
C PHE A 173 -1.75 7.98 -23.71
N ILE A 174 -2.64 7.28 -24.41
CA ILE A 174 -3.04 7.63 -25.79
C ILE A 174 -3.50 9.09 -25.89
N MET A 175 -4.27 9.55 -24.91
CA MET A 175 -4.82 10.91 -24.84
C MET A 175 -3.91 11.90 -24.09
N ASN A 176 -2.79 11.45 -23.53
CA ASN A 176 -1.87 12.30 -22.79
C ASN A 176 -0.88 13.00 -23.72
N SER A 177 -0.92 14.33 -23.75
CA SER A 177 -0.10 15.15 -24.66
C SER A 177 1.41 15.01 -24.44
N LYS A 178 1.86 14.56 -23.26
CA LYS A 178 3.29 14.40 -22.95
C LYS A 178 3.93 13.19 -23.64
N TYR A 179 3.15 12.18 -23.98
CA TYR A 179 3.65 10.89 -24.49
C TYR A 179 3.36 10.70 -25.98
N GLN A 180 2.97 11.75 -26.70
CA GLN A 180 2.61 11.66 -28.13
C GLN A 180 3.72 11.07 -29.01
N VAL A 181 4.98 11.31 -28.65
CA VAL A 181 6.15 10.84 -29.41
C VAL A 181 6.37 9.33 -29.25
N LEU A 182 5.80 8.71 -28.22
CA LEU A 182 5.94 7.28 -27.92
C LEU A 182 4.81 6.44 -28.53
N LEU A 183 3.84 7.05 -29.21
CA LEU A 183 2.69 6.34 -29.77
C LEU A 183 3.06 5.56 -31.03
N THR A 184 2.69 4.29 -31.05
CA THR A 184 2.77 3.44 -32.24
C THR A 184 1.73 3.84 -33.28
N ARG A 185 1.90 3.40 -34.54
CA ARG A 185 0.95 3.71 -35.63
C ARG A 185 -0.50 3.30 -35.31
N PRO A 186 -0.78 2.09 -34.76
CA PRO A 186 -2.15 1.73 -34.35
C PRO A 186 -2.71 2.65 -33.26
N GLN A 187 -1.90 3.03 -32.27
CA GLN A 187 -2.32 3.92 -31.19
C GLN A 187 -2.63 5.33 -31.66
N LEU A 188 -1.91 5.84 -32.66
CA LEU A 188 -2.25 7.11 -33.31
C LEU A 188 -3.62 7.07 -33.99
N THR A 189 -3.98 5.95 -34.61
CA THR A 189 -5.32 5.76 -35.19
C THR A 189 -6.42 5.81 -34.13
N VAL A 190 -6.20 5.14 -32.99
CA VAL A 190 -7.14 5.18 -31.85
C VAL A 190 -7.25 6.60 -31.29
N LYS A 191 -6.14 7.31 -31.11
CA LYS A 191 -6.13 8.70 -30.65
C LYS A 191 -6.97 9.60 -31.55
N SER A 192 -6.77 9.52 -32.87
CA SER A 192 -7.54 10.32 -33.84
C SER A 192 -9.04 10.01 -33.80
N ALA A 193 -9.43 8.78 -33.46
CA ALA A 193 -10.83 8.42 -33.28
C ALA A 193 -11.44 8.95 -31.96
N LEU A 194 -10.64 9.08 -30.91
CA LEU A 194 -11.05 9.61 -29.59
C LEU A 194 -10.98 11.15 -29.50
N GLU A 195 -10.22 11.80 -30.38
CA GLU A 195 -10.04 13.26 -30.39
C GLU A 195 -11.36 14.05 -30.48
N PRO A 196 -12.34 13.67 -31.32
CA PRO A 196 -13.66 14.32 -31.35
C PRO A 196 -14.39 14.27 -30.01
N LEU A 197 -14.29 13.16 -29.27
CA LEU A 197 -14.92 13.01 -27.95
C LEU A 197 -14.24 13.92 -26.92
N HIS A 198 -12.93 14.15 -27.04
CA HIS A 198 -12.24 15.13 -26.22
C HIS A 198 -12.74 16.57 -26.48
N TYR A 199 -13.02 16.95 -27.73
CA TYR A 199 -13.56 18.28 -28.03
C TYR A 199 -14.96 18.49 -27.43
N LEU A 200 -15.78 17.43 -27.34
CA LEU A 200 -17.08 17.49 -26.65
C LEU A 200 -16.93 17.80 -25.15
N ALA A 201 -15.77 17.52 -24.54
CA ALA A 201 -15.48 17.91 -23.17
C ALA A 201 -15.44 19.42 -22.94
N GLY A 202 -15.34 20.23 -24.01
CA GLY A 202 -15.37 21.69 -23.93
C GLY A 202 -16.79 22.28 -23.90
N ASP A 203 -17.81 21.48 -24.20
CA ASP A 203 -19.20 21.92 -24.29
C ASP A 203 -19.92 21.76 -22.93
N ALA A 204 -20.45 22.86 -22.40
CA ALA A 204 -21.15 22.89 -21.12
C ALA A 204 -22.49 22.13 -21.15
N GLU A 205 -23.18 22.08 -22.29
CA GLU A 205 -24.43 21.32 -22.41
C GLU A 205 -24.17 19.82 -22.41
N VAL A 206 -23.09 19.39 -23.07
CA VAL A 206 -22.70 17.98 -23.13
C VAL A 206 -22.18 17.48 -21.78
N ARG A 207 -21.41 18.28 -21.05
CA ARG A 207 -20.96 17.94 -19.68
C ARG A 207 -22.09 17.70 -18.69
N ASN A 208 -23.20 18.42 -18.85
CA ASN A 208 -24.38 18.29 -17.99
C ASN A 208 -25.29 17.11 -18.41
N SER A 209 -24.96 16.41 -19.49
CA SER A 209 -25.68 15.22 -19.93
C SER A 209 -25.42 14.04 -18.99
N PRO A 210 -26.43 13.21 -18.67
CA PRO A 210 -26.26 12.01 -17.86
C PRO A 210 -25.32 10.96 -18.48
N MET A 211 -25.00 11.07 -19.77
CA MET A 211 -24.08 10.17 -20.47
C MET A 211 -22.60 10.61 -20.36
N TRP A 212 -22.35 11.85 -19.94
CA TRP A 212 -21.00 12.41 -19.83
C TRP A 212 -20.07 11.60 -18.92
N PRO A 213 -20.49 11.13 -17.73
CA PRO A 213 -19.62 10.33 -16.86
C PRO A 213 -19.07 9.06 -17.52
N VAL A 214 -19.85 8.42 -18.41
CA VAL A 214 -19.43 7.22 -19.14
C VAL A 214 -18.33 7.54 -20.15
N ILE A 215 -18.50 8.65 -20.89
CA ILE A 215 -17.52 9.14 -21.87
C ILE A 215 -16.26 9.61 -21.13
N GLU A 216 -16.43 10.27 -19.99
CA GLU A 216 -15.33 10.73 -19.15
C GLU A 216 -14.51 9.55 -18.61
N ASN A 217 -15.14 8.47 -18.15
CA ASN A 217 -14.43 7.29 -17.66
C ASN A 217 -13.60 6.65 -18.78
N LEU A 218 -14.20 6.48 -19.97
CA LEU A 218 -13.51 5.98 -21.15
C LEU A 218 -12.29 6.85 -21.49
N LEU A 219 -12.46 8.17 -21.53
CA LEU A 219 -11.35 9.09 -21.81
C LEU A 219 -10.23 8.99 -20.75
N ARG A 220 -10.60 8.85 -19.47
CA ARG A 220 -9.65 8.69 -18.36
C ARG A 220 -8.87 7.37 -18.46
N GLU A 221 -9.52 6.27 -18.83
CA GLU A 221 -8.85 4.99 -19.12
C GLU A 221 -7.79 5.13 -20.21
N PHE A 222 -8.01 6.02 -21.19
CA PHE A 222 -7.05 6.34 -22.25
C PHE A 222 -6.03 7.43 -21.89
N GLY A 223 -5.95 7.84 -20.62
CA GLY A 223 -4.96 8.81 -20.14
C GLY A 223 -5.37 10.26 -20.25
N TRP A 224 -6.64 10.55 -20.51
CA TRP A 224 -7.15 11.91 -20.46
C TRP A 224 -7.19 12.40 -19.01
N THR A 225 -6.59 13.56 -18.77
CA THR A 225 -6.70 14.26 -17.49
C THR A 225 -7.58 15.48 -17.70
N PRO A 226 -8.62 15.70 -16.87
CA PRO A 226 -9.34 16.96 -16.89
C PRO A 226 -8.32 18.08 -16.66
N GLN A 227 -8.28 19.06 -17.55
CA GLN A 227 -7.53 20.28 -17.26
C GLN A 227 -8.17 20.92 -16.02
N GLU A 228 -7.52 20.74 -14.87
CA GLU A 228 -7.72 21.59 -13.71
C GLU A 228 -7.48 23.02 -14.19
N ASN A 229 -8.54 23.82 -14.21
CA ASN A 229 -8.43 25.25 -14.46
C ASN A 229 -7.35 25.82 -13.54
N ASP A 230 -6.40 26.53 -14.12
CA ASP A 230 -5.20 27.06 -13.46
C ASP A 230 -5.51 28.04 -12.29
N ASN A 231 -6.78 28.34 -12.06
CA ASN A 231 -7.30 29.13 -10.94
C ASN A 231 -7.38 28.37 -9.60
N ASP A 232 -7.55 27.03 -9.59
CA ASP A 232 -7.67 26.27 -8.33
C ASP A 232 -6.32 25.98 -7.65
N LYS A 233 -5.22 26.06 -8.41
CA LYS A 233 -3.85 25.92 -7.86
C LYS A 233 -3.46 27.04 -6.91
N ARG A 234 -4.12 28.21 -6.98
CA ARG A 234 -3.91 29.33 -6.03
C ARG A 234 -4.67 29.12 -4.72
N ALA A 235 -5.82 28.45 -4.74
CA ALA A 235 -6.58 28.17 -3.54
C ALA A 235 -5.89 27.11 -2.67
N TYR A 236 -5.41 26.02 -3.28
CA TYR A 236 -4.84 24.88 -2.53
C TYR A 236 -3.43 25.15 -1.97
N ARG A 237 -2.63 26.03 -2.60
CA ARG A 237 -1.32 26.45 -2.06
C ARG A 237 -1.43 27.33 -0.81
N SER A 238 -2.57 28.03 -0.64
CA SER A 238 -2.78 28.89 0.53
C SER A 238 -3.09 28.09 1.80
N THR A 239 -3.82 26.98 1.68
CA THR A 239 -4.21 26.11 2.80
C THR A 239 -3.05 25.25 3.30
N THR A 240 -2.24 24.68 2.41
CA THR A 240 -1.09 23.85 2.83
C THR A 240 0.06 24.69 3.41
N SER A 241 0.25 25.95 2.97
CA SER A 241 1.24 26.84 3.59
C SER A 241 0.79 27.42 4.92
N MET A 242 -0.52 27.66 5.15
CA MET A 242 -0.99 28.08 6.48
C MET A 242 -0.87 26.96 7.52
N GLN A 243 -1.19 25.71 7.14
CA GLN A 243 -1.12 24.58 8.08
C GLN A 243 0.33 24.20 8.46
N LEU A 244 1.31 24.41 7.56
CA LEU A 244 2.73 24.21 7.87
C LEU A 244 3.32 25.33 8.75
N ILE A 245 2.77 26.54 8.73
CA ILE A 245 3.22 27.65 9.59
C ILE A 245 2.61 27.55 10.99
N GLU A 246 1.35 27.10 11.12
CA GLU A 246 0.71 26.89 12.43
C GLU A 246 1.29 25.68 13.19
N ALA A 247 1.74 24.64 12.48
CA ALA A 247 2.45 23.51 13.09
C ALA A 247 3.88 23.87 13.57
N GLY A 248 4.45 24.98 13.10
CA GLY A 248 5.81 25.42 13.44
C GLY A 248 5.92 26.45 14.57
N THR A 249 4.81 26.93 15.14
CA THR A 249 4.83 28.08 16.07
C THR A 249 4.17 27.84 17.44
N SER A 250 4.02 26.58 17.88
CA SER A 250 3.54 26.24 19.23
C SER A 250 4.66 25.74 20.17
N SER A 251 5.34 26.71 20.80
CA SER A 251 6.05 26.71 22.11
C SER A 251 7.14 25.66 22.47
N PRO A 252 8.34 26.12 22.92
CA PRO A 252 9.18 25.37 23.85
C PRO A 252 8.68 25.52 25.30
N ARG A 253 8.37 24.38 25.93
CA ARG A 253 8.05 24.24 27.36
C ARG A 253 9.28 24.53 28.23
N THR A 254 9.14 25.57 29.05
CA THR A 254 9.68 25.79 30.40
C THR A 254 10.70 24.78 30.97
N HIS A 255 11.96 25.20 31.10
CA HIS A 255 12.88 24.70 32.13
C HIS A 255 12.80 25.63 33.35
N LYS A 256 12.34 25.10 34.49
CA LYS A 256 12.51 25.76 35.80
C LYS A 256 13.87 25.37 36.37
N THR A 257 14.77 26.34 36.46
CA THR A 257 16.02 26.27 37.22
C THR A 257 15.84 27.07 38.51
N SER A 258 16.32 26.50 39.61
CA SER A 258 16.37 27.06 40.97
C SER A 258 17.40 28.18 41.13
N GLN A 259 17.06 29.25 41.86
CA GLN A 259 17.93 30.11 42.72
C GLN A 259 17.01 31.14 43.43
N SER A 260 16.82 31.09 44.76
CA SER A 260 17.42 31.98 45.81
C SER A 260 17.28 33.49 45.50
N GLU A 261 16.71 34.40 46.30
CA GLU A 261 16.74 34.62 47.76
C GLU A 261 15.61 35.56 48.27
N SER A 262 15.26 35.39 49.56
CA SER A 262 14.91 36.41 50.58
C SER A 262 13.73 37.38 50.42
N ARG A 263 12.72 37.25 51.30
CA ARG A 263 12.44 38.17 52.44
C ARG A 263 11.17 37.74 53.21
N LEU A 264 11.32 37.57 54.52
CA LEU A 264 10.30 37.45 55.59
C LEU A 264 9.53 38.78 55.81
N PRO A 265 8.48 38.90 56.67
CA PRO A 265 8.10 38.03 57.81
C PRO A 265 6.58 37.80 58.07
N SER A 266 6.31 37.07 59.17
CA SER A 266 5.09 37.08 60.03
C SER A 266 4.01 36.04 59.66
N GLN A 267 3.44 35.20 60.54
CA GLN A 267 3.48 35.03 62.00
C GLN A 267 2.92 33.63 62.37
N ALA A 268 3.39 33.09 63.50
CA ALA A 268 2.77 32.16 64.47
C ALA A 268 1.67 31.16 64.04
N ASN A 269 1.83 29.84 64.28
CA ASN A 269 1.61 29.21 65.60
C ASN A 269 1.91 27.69 65.56
N ALA A 270 2.28 27.15 66.72
CA ALA A 270 2.73 25.78 66.97
C ALA A 270 1.55 24.85 67.46
N PRO A 271 1.79 23.65 68.06
CA PRO A 271 1.46 22.30 67.56
C PRO A 271 0.39 21.62 68.51
N PRO A 272 0.26 20.29 68.80
CA PRO A 272 1.07 19.11 68.42
C PRO A 272 0.37 17.72 68.27
N ARG A 273 1.20 16.72 67.87
CA ARG A 273 1.26 15.29 68.31
C ARG A 273 0.05 14.36 68.12
N HIS A 274 0.29 13.21 67.46
CA HIS A 274 0.39 11.93 68.17
C HIS A 274 1.08 10.83 67.31
N ARG A 275 2.00 10.11 67.95
CA ARG A 275 2.63 8.83 67.51
C ARG A 275 1.71 7.67 67.87
N SER A 276 1.71 6.59 67.08
CA SER A 276 1.90 5.19 67.56
C SER A 276 1.80 4.15 66.43
N ALA A 277 2.95 3.60 66.02
CA ALA A 277 3.41 2.20 66.09
C ALA A 277 2.48 0.99 65.71
N PRO A 278 3.07 -0.21 65.40
CA PRO A 278 2.58 -1.16 64.37
C PRO A 278 2.18 -2.59 64.84
N ALA A 279 1.55 -3.37 63.92
CA ALA A 279 1.48 -4.85 63.77
C ALA A 279 0.95 -5.70 64.98
N PRO A 280 0.69 -7.04 64.90
CA PRO A 280 0.77 -8.07 63.83
C PRO A 280 -0.61 -8.77 63.58
N ARG A 281 -0.86 -9.80 62.75
CA ARG A 281 -0.14 -10.94 62.16
C ARG A 281 -0.64 -11.19 60.73
#